data_AF-A0A951TFD0-F1
#
_entry.id   AF-A0A951TFD0-F1
#
_cell.length_a   1.000
_cell.length_b   1.000
_cell.length_c   1.000
_cell.angle_alpha   90.00
_cell.angle_beta   90.00
_cell.angle_gamma   90.00
#
_symmetry.space_group_name_H-M   'P 1'
#
loop_
_entity.id
_entity.type
_entity.pdbx_description
1 polymer ?
#
loop_
_entity_poly.entity_id
_entity_poly.type
_entity_poly.pdbx_seq_one_letter_code
_entity_poly.pdbx_strand_id
1 'polypeptide(L)'
;RGNRFYLNGAPFFLRGYGDDYIYPLTLISPPDREEHLRNLTIARKAGFNYVRHHTHCEIPEFFEAADEAGILIQPELPYYHDITPEGFEFDPLRDIQELYRHYRRYVSFAAYSTGNEGHLGSPLDRKIYQWAKQTDPDRLMQHQDGGCNTRENSDFFTPNGYGMPSSIVPWTPGAFDALELPFVAHEYLNLGIKMDPRLAPRFTGAIPSPRSLEDYEASLRAAGLDRTWGDACLNAAHALQGYYQKQGLEQARLDPACDGFSYWTIVDVMVPQEGTYTGQGFLNAFWEEKRGGLTPAQFRRFNGPTVILSKTEPADAVAVSGDSCRVALWISHFDTMPLRQARILWTLKTDTDTLAEGALAPFDMEIGDVREIGACDFVVPELGKPTHAIFEAVLEGTDILNSWDYWFFPKRAEKRGEGMAATEDLFDALSTRYPGMARLGTPEAEDARLVVGSWDHPALLDANTKGRRGIMLGPAGGEPNVRLGWWSLGDQIGTAFARHPVFGDFPHDGKLSPLWFRLIKRGLPLPIAPEFGEFQHFAVGEGQKQYFSYICQKEGPDGQRLLITQGVDLLADTPEGAFLLDAMIDYAQSDAFLAKPSEVQIAGELSQP
;
A
#
# COMPACT_ATOMS: atom_id res chain seq x y z
N ARG A 1 7.15 32.07 0.13
CA ARG A 1 6.93 33.32 -0.62
C ARG A 1 5.66 33.15 -1.43
N GLY A 2 4.66 34.02 -1.27
CA GLY A 2 3.32 33.68 -1.75
C GLY A 2 2.85 32.39 -1.08
N ASN A 3 2.30 31.48 -1.87
CA ASN A 3 1.81 30.17 -1.43
C ASN A 3 2.81 29.02 -1.63
N ARG A 4 4.12 29.27 -1.79
CA ARG A 4 5.14 28.19 -1.93
C ARG A 4 6.32 28.30 -0.98
N PHE A 5 6.92 27.17 -0.62
CA PHE A 5 8.20 27.12 0.10
C PHE A 5 9.38 27.40 -0.82
N TYR A 6 10.44 27.99 -0.25
CA TYR A 6 11.69 28.28 -0.94
C TYR A 6 12.87 27.93 -0.04
N LEU A 7 13.89 27.29 -0.60
CA LEU A 7 15.17 27.06 0.04
C LEU A 7 16.27 27.69 -0.83
N ASN A 8 17.06 28.58 -0.25
CA ASN A 8 18.10 29.33 -0.98
C ASN A 8 17.61 30.02 -2.27
N GLY A 9 16.34 30.47 -2.26
CA GLY A 9 15.73 31.19 -3.38
C GLY A 9 15.12 30.32 -4.48
N ALA A 10 15.23 28.99 -4.41
CA ALA A 10 14.57 28.06 -5.33
C ALA A 10 13.30 27.46 -4.70
N PRO A 11 12.23 27.20 -5.48
CA PRO A 11 11.04 26.48 -4.99
C PRO A 11 11.42 25.15 -4.34
N PHE A 12 10.80 24.85 -3.20
CA PHE A 12 11.12 23.69 -2.39
C PHE A 12 9.86 22.87 -2.14
N PHE A 13 9.92 21.57 -2.43
CA PHE A 13 8.85 20.64 -2.08
C PHE A 13 9.28 19.83 -0.85
N LEU A 14 8.48 19.91 0.21
CA LEU A 14 8.77 19.26 1.48
C LEU A 14 8.39 17.77 1.39
N ARG A 15 9.39 16.90 1.51
CA ARG A 15 9.26 15.44 1.49
C ARG A 15 9.62 14.95 2.87
N GLY A 16 8.64 15.09 3.76
CA GLY A 16 8.78 14.84 5.18
C GLY A 16 8.28 13.47 5.58
N TYR A 17 8.75 13.00 6.74
CA TYR A 17 8.14 11.90 7.48
C TYR A 17 7.88 12.30 8.93
N GLY A 18 6.91 11.66 9.56
CA GLY A 18 6.67 11.70 10.99
C GLY A 18 7.62 10.77 11.74
N ASP A 19 8.20 11.28 12.82
CA ASP A 19 8.97 10.55 13.81
C ASP A 19 8.20 10.52 15.13
N ASP A 20 7.84 9.33 15.57
CA ASP A 20 7.09 9.06 16.80
C ASP A 20 7.99 8.63 17.97
N TYR A 21 9.29 8.96 17.90
CA TYR A 21 10.26 8.72 18.98
C TYR A 21 10.43 7.23 19.32
N ILE A 22 10.51 6.38 18.30
CA ILE A 22 10.55 4.92 18.45
C ILE A 22 11.98 4.40 18.63
N TYR A 23 12.30 4.06 19.89
CA TYR A 23 13.57 3.42 20.28
C TYR A 23 13.32 2.12 21.04
N PRO A 24 13.17 0.96 20.33
CA PRO A 24 12.73 -0.29 20.95
C PRO A 24 13.58 -0.77 22.13
N LEU A 25 14.89 -0.50 22.09
CA LEU A 25 15.83 -1.00 23.10
C LEU A 25 15.90 -0.11 24.34
N THR A 26 15.72 1.20 24.19
CA THR A 26 16.06 2.18 25.23
C THR A 26 14.88 3.04 25.69
N LEU A 27 13.77 3.10 24.93
CA LEU A 27 12.66 4.06 25.08
C LEU A 27 13.05 5.54 24.96
N ILE A 28 14.33 5.84 24.81
CA ILE A 28 14.89 7.18 24.71
C ILE A 28 15.88 7.22 23.56
N SER A 29 16.01 8.39 22.95
CA SER A 29 17.01 8.64 21.91
C SER A 29 18.42 8.31 22.42
N PRO A 30 19.19 7.46 21.71
CA PRO A 30 20.55 7.16 22.09
C PRO A 30 21.42 8.40 21.90
N PRO A 31 22.34 8.73 22.83
CA PRO A 31 23.33 9.80 22.66
C PRO A 31 24.46 9.33 21.72
N ASP A 32 24.07 8.91 20.52
CA ASP A 32 24.95 8.38 19.47
C ASP A 32 24.62 9.06 18.13
N ARG A 33 25.44 10.04 17.79
CA ARG A 33 25.35 10.77 16.53
C ARG A 33 25.44 9.86 15.30
N GLU A 34 26.27 8.82 15.34
CA GLU A 34 26.51 7.96 14.18
C GLU A 34 25.31 7.03 13.92
N GLU A 35 24.62 6.61 14.98
CA GLU A 35 23.34 5.91 14.84
C GLU A 35 22.30 6.78 14.13
N HIS A 36 22.16 8.03 14.56
CA HIS A 36 21.25 8.99 13.94
C HIS A 36 21.64 9.30 12.49
N LEU A 37 22.93 9.49 12.20
CA LEU A 37 23.41 9.74 10.84
C LEU A 37 23.12 8.55 9.92
N ARG A 38 23.28 7.31 10.41
CA ARG A 38 22.91 6.11 9.65
C ARG A 38 21.43 6.09 9.29
N ASN A 39 20.56 6.35 10.26
CA ASN A 39 19.11 6.37 10.07
C ASN A 39 18.69 7.49 9.11
N LEU A 40 19.15 8.71 9.34
CA LEU A 40 18.88 9.86 8.47
C LEU A 40 19.43 9.66 7.05
N THR A 41 20.57 8.98 6.90
CA THR A 41 21.10 8.60 5.58
C THR A 41 20.18 7.63 4.85
N ILE A 42 19.56 6.67 5.55
CA ILE A 42 18.53 5.79 4.97
C ILE A 42 17.32 6.62 4.51
N ALA A 43 16.84 7.56 5.34
CA ALA A 43 15.75 8.47 4.96
C ALA A 43 16.10 9.30 3.72
N ARG A 44 17.31 9.85 3.65
CA ARG A 44 17.82 10.58 2.47
C ARG A 44 17.88 9.72 1.22
N LYS A 45 18.31 8.45 1.35
CA LYS A 45 18.30 7.48 0.24
C LYS A 45 16.88 7.26 -0.28
N ALA A 46 15.89 7.20 0.60
CA ALA A 46 14.47 7.11 0.26
C ALA A 46 13.86 8.42 -0.29
N GLY A 47 14.63 9.51 -0.39
CA GLY A 47 14.21 10.78 -1.00
C GLY A 47 13.67 11.83 -0.02
N PHE A 48 13.58 11.51 1.27
CA PHE A 48 13.13 12.44 2.30
C PHE A 48 14.11 13.62 2.46
N ASN A 49 13.58 14.79 2.78
CA ASN A 49 14.34 16.01 3.05
C ASN A 49 13.93 16.74 4.32
N TYR A 50 12.97 16.18 5.06
CA TYR A 50 12.38 16.78 6.24
C TYR A 50 11.98 15.69 7.23
N VAL A 51 12.06 15.98 8.53
CA VAL A 51 11.51 15.16 9.60
C VAL A 51 10.67 16.05 10.51
N ARG A 52 9.45 15.58 10.79
CA ARG A 52 8.54 16.16 11.78
C ARG A 52 8.61 15.27 13.02
N HIS A 53 9.05 15.83 14.13
CA HIS A 53 9.02 15.14 15.42
C HIS A 53 7.63 15.30 16.03
N HIS A 54 6.90 14.20 16.21
CA HIS A 54 5.58 14.23 16.84
C HIS A 54 5.72 14.55 18.33
N THR A 55 5.28 15.74 18.71
CA THR A 55 5.23 16.23 20.10
C THR A 55 6.51 16.07 20.92
N HIS A 56 7.68 16.13 20.25
CA HIS A 56 8.98 16.05 20.92
C HIS A 56 10.06 16.87 20.22
N CYS A 57 11.20 17.01 20.92
CA CYS A 57 12.45 17.53 20.37
C CYS A 57 13.56 16.52 20.61
N GLU A 58 14.26 16.15 19.55
CA GLU A 58 15.43 15.27 19.63
C GLU A 58 16.65 15.94 20.27
N ILE A 59 17.63 15.12 20.64
CA ILE A 59 18.88 15.53 21.28
C ILE A 59 19.85 16.22 20.28
N PRO A 60 20.85 17.01 20.77
CA PRO A 60 21.85 17.68 19.93
C PRO A 60 22.51 16.79 18.87
N GLU A 61 22.85 15.54 19.21
CA GLU A 61 23.49 14.57 18.34
C GLU A 61 22.65 14.25 17.09
N PHE A 62 21.32 14.23 17.22
CA PHE A 62 20.42 14.06 16.08
C PHE A 62 20.47 15.25 15.14
N PHE A 63 20.45 16.48 15.67
CA PHE A 63 20.56 17.69 14.85
C PHE A 63 21.92 17.80 14.14
N GLU A 64 23.01 17.39 14.79
CA GLU A 64 24.34 17.31 14.17
C GLU A 64 24.41 16.28 13.05
N ALA A 65 23.69 15.16 13.20
CA ALA A 65 23.55 14.16 12.15
C ALA A 65 22.66 14.67 10.99
N ALA A 66 21.59 15.39 11.29
CA ALA A 66 20.69 15.97 10.29
C ALA A 66 21.32 17.10 9.47
N ASP A 67 22.14 17.94 10.12
CA ASP A 67 22.97 18.96 9.47
C ASP A 67 23.88 18.32 8.40
N GLU A 68 24.49 17.17 8.71
CA GLU A 68 25.34 16.43 7.76
C GLU A 68 24.53 15.70 6.69
N ALA A 69 23.44 15.02 7.07
CA ALA A 69 22.61 14.26 6.14
C ALA A 69 21.83 15.15 5.15
N GLY A 70 21.60 16.42 5.50
CA GLY A 70 20.73 17.32 4.74
C GLY A 70 19.25 16.98 4.89
N ILE A 71 18.83 16.64 6.11
CA ILE A 71 17.42 16.53 6.52
C ILE A 71 17.08 17.77 7.34
N LEU A 72 16.02 18.47 6.96
CA LEU A 72 15.46 19.57 7.75
C LEU A 72 14.62 19.02 8.90
N ILE A 73 14.58 19.69 10.04
CA ILE A 73 13.90 19.24 11.26
C ILE A 73 12.82 20.24 11.67
N GLN A 74 11.63 19.73 11.98
CA GLN A 74 10.60 20.39 12.77
C GLN A 74 10.41 19.66 14.09
N PRO A 75 11.01 20.16 15.18
CA PRO A 75 10.60 19.78 16.52
C PRO A 75 9.20 20.31 16.84
N GLU A 76 8.44 19.53 17.59
CA GLU A 76 7.18 19.98 18.17
C GLU A 76 7.33 20.12 19.67
N LEU A 77 6.73 21.19 20.21
CA LEU A 77 6.57 21.24 21.65
C LEU A 77 5.69 20.06 22.12
N PRO A 78 5.85 19.61 23.38
CA PRO A 78 5.17 18.43 23.91
C PRO A 78 3.70 18.71 24.29
N TYR A 79 2.94 19.26 23.33
CA TYR A 79 1.52 19.57 23.46
C TYR A 79 0.74 18.80 22.40
N TYR A 80 -0.12 17.88 22.83
CA TYR A 80 -1.01 17.10 21.98
C TYR A 80 -2.46 17.45 22.31
N HIS A 81 -3.23 17.84 21.29
CA HIS A 81 -4.58 18.37 21.47
C HIS A 81 -4.62 19.49 22.52
N ASP A 82 -5.73 19.62 23.23
CA ASP A 82 -5.90 20.52 24.38
C ASP A 82 -5.61 19.80 25.71
N ILE A 83 -4.75 18.77 25.68
CA ILE A 83 -4.38 18.01 26.86
C ILE A 83 -3.32 18.81 27.65
N THR A 84 -3.65 19.15 28.89
CA THR A 84 -2.69 19.75 29.81
C THR A 84 -1.58 18.74 30.10
N PRO A 85 -0.29 19.13 29.97
CA PRO A 85 0.79 18.20 30.27
C PRO A 85 0.79 17.74 31.72
N GLU A 86 1.10 16.46 31.92
CA GLU A 86 1.37 15.90 33.24
C GLU A 86 2.87 16.02 33.53
N GLY A 87 3.25 16.67 34.62
CA GLY A 87 4.64 16.70 35.11
C GLY A 87 5.44 17.96 34.82
N PHE A 88 4.91 18.95 34.07
CA PHE A 88 5.51 20.28 33.96
C PHE A 88 4.45 21.38 33.82
N GLU A 89 4.84 22.62 34.16
CA GLU A 89 3.97 23.78 34.03
C GLU A 89 3.73 24.09 32.54
N PHE A 90 2.45 24.21 32.15
CA PHE A 90 2.03 24.67 30.84
C PHE A 90 2.49 26.11 30.61
N ASP A 91 3.58 26.28 29.87
CA ASP A 91 4.09 27.58 29.43
C ASP A 91 4.71 27.45 28.03
N PRO A 92 3.88 27.39 26.97
CA PRO A 92 4.37 27.21 25.61
C PRO A 92 5.31 28.32 25.14
N LEU A 93 5.19 29.53 25.70
CA LEU A 93 6.08 30.65 25.36
C LEU A 93 7.46 30.49 25.98
N ARG A 94 7.56 30.01 27.24
CA ARG A 94 8.85 29.62 27.82
C ARG A 94 9.45 28.45 27.04
N ASP A 95 8.67 27.44 26.71
CA ASP A 95 9.20 26.20 26.12
C ASP A 95 9.74 26.43 24.71
N ILE A 96 9.06 27.23 23.88
CA ILE A 96 9.60 27.63 22.57
C ILE A 96 10.83 28.53 22.69
N GLN A 97 10.92 29.36 23.74
CA GLN A 97 12.12 30.15 24.02
C GLN A 97 13.31 29.27 24.38
N GLU A 98 13.09 28.18 25.13
CA GLU A 98 14.14 27.18 25.42
C GLU A 98 14.60 26.48 24.14
N LEU A 99 13.66 26.04 23.30
CA LEU A 99 13.98 25.46 22.00
C LEU A 99 14.83 26.41 21.13
N TYR A 100 14.46 27.70 21.07
CA TYR A 100 15.26 28.73 20.39
C TYR A 100 16.66 28.87 21.01
N ARG A 101 16.76 29.01 22.34
CA ARG A 101 18.04 29.20 23.05
C ARG A 101 19.01 28.06 22.76
N HIS A 102 18.51 26.83 22.71
CA HIS A 102 19.34 25.64 22.62
C HIS A 102 19.58 25.14 21.20
N TYR A 103 18.65 25.29 20.26
CA TYR A 103 18.71 24.60 18.97
C TYR A 103 18.85 25.52 17.76
N ARG A 104 18.63 26.84 17.87
CA ARG A 104 18.66 27.76 16.70
C ARG A 104 19.96 27.79 15.88
N ARG A 105 21.04 27.21 16.42
CA ARG A 105 22.35 27.15 15.79
C ARG A 105 22.46 26.08 14.70
N TYR A 106 21.57 25.09 14.70
CA TYR A 106 21.58 23.98 13.75
C TYR A 106 20.97 24.40 12.42
N VAL A 107 21.66 24.10 11.32
CA VAL A 107 21.21 24.50 9.98
C VAL A 107 20.02 23.67 9.49
N SER A 108 19.86 22.46 10.03
CA SER A 108 18.73 21.57 9.81
C SER A 108 17.46 22.06 10.49
N PHE A 109 17.53 22.84 11.58
CA PHE A 109 16.34 23.24 12.31
C PHE A 109 15.51 24.23 11.47
N ALA A 110 14.40 23.77 10.89
CA ALA A 110 13.71 24.44 9.80
C ALA A 110 12.43 25.16 10.21
N ALA A 111 11.64 24.59 11.12
CA ALA A 111 10.37 25.15 11.52
C ALA A 111 10.09 24.90 13.01
N TYR A 112 9.54 25.91 13.68
CA TYR A 112 8.94 25.76 15.00
C TYR A 112 7.49 25.27 14.86
N SER A 113 7.05 24.43 15.79
CA SER A 113 5.64 24.04 15.96
C SER A 113 5.29 23.98 17.44
N THR A 114 4.12 24.51 17.82
CA THR A 114 3.70 24.53 19.24
C THR A 114 2.98 23.26 19.68
N GLY A 115 2.82 22.27 18.81
CA GLY A 115 2.20 21.00 19.17
C GLY A 115 1.50 20.34 17.99
N ASN A 116 0.67 19.35 18.32
CA ASN A 116 -0.06 18.53 17.37
C ASN A 116 -1.57 18.55 17.63
N GLU A 117 -2.35 18.77 16.56
CA GLU A 117 -3.82 18.67 16.51
C GLU A 117 -4.57 19.42 17.64
N GLY A 118 -3.97 20.47 18.20
CA GLY A 118 -4.50 21.22 19.33
C GLY A 118 -4.86 22.67 19.04
N HIS A 119 -5.15 23.42 20.12
CA HIS A 119 -5.39 24.85 20.05
C HIS A 119 -5.02 25.56 21.38
N LEU A 120 -3.82 26.16 21.46
CA LEU A 120 -3.40 26.92 22.66
C LEU A 120 -4.27 28.14 23.00
N GLY A 121 -5.17 28.59 22.11
CA GLY A 121 -6.04 29.74 22.35
C GLY A 121 -5.45 31.08 21.96
N SER A 122 -6.31 32.00 21.50
CA SER A 122 -5.96 33.41 21.37
C SER A 122 -6.05 34.15 22.72
N PRO A 123 -5.14 35.11 22.99
CA PRO A 123 -4.11 35.63 22.09
C PRO A 123 -2.76 34.91 22.17
N LEU A 124 -2.66 33.75 22.84
CA LEU A 124 -1.38 33.08 23.08
C LEU A 124 -0.75 32.58 21.77
N ASP A 125 -1.53 31.93 20.90
CA ASP A 125 -1.13 31.50 19.55
C ASP A 125 -0.42 32.62 18.76
N ARG A 126 -1.05 33.79 18.66
CA ARG A 126 -0.55 34.96 17.94
C ARG A 126 0.65 35.58 18.64
N LYS A 127 0.68 35.59 19.98
CA LYS A 127 1.82 36.10 20.75
C LYS A 127 3.07 35.27 20.51
N ILE A 128 2.95 33.95 20.48
CA ILE A 128 4.07 33.04 20.20
C ILE A 128 4.55 33.24 18.76
N TYR A 129 3.64 33.29 17.79
CA TYR A 129 3.99 33.58 16.39
C TYR A 129 4.72 34.92 16.26
N GLN A 130 4.17 36.00 16.84
CA GLN A 130 4.80 37.32 16.83
C GLN A 130 6.18 37.33 17.47
N TRP A 131 6.36 36.63 18.59
CA TRP A 131 7.66 36.48 19.24
C TRP A 131 8.66 35.77 18.31
N ALA A 132 8.26 34.66 17.67
CA ALA A 132 9.12 33.92 16.74
C ALA A 132 9.52 34.81 15.55
N LYS A 133 8.57 35.53 14.94
CA LYS A 133 8.84 36.47 13.83
C LYS A 133 9.72 37.66 14.23
N GLN A 134 9.72 38.08 15.49
CA GLN A 134 10.59 39.16 15.97
C GLN A 134 12.00 38.68 16.33
N THR A 135 12.12 37.43 16.78
CA THR A 135 13.37 36.89 17.36
C THR A 135 14.18 36.06 16.37
N ASP A 136 13.52 35.33 15.48
CA ASP A 136 14.11 34.40 14.50
C ASP A 136 13.33 34.50 13.16
N PRO A 137 13.31 35.69 12.51
CA PRO A 137 12.38 36.01 11.41
C PRO A 137 12.50 35.09 10.19
N ASP A 138 13.68 34.52 9.95
CA ASP A 138 13.94 33.64 8.80
C ASP A 138 13.44 32.21 9.02
N ARG A 139 13.11 31.83 10.26
CA ARG A 139 12.60 30.49 10.58
C ARG A 139 11.11 30.38 10.34
N LEU A 140 10.66 29.27 9.76
CA LEU A 140 9.22 29.00 9.66
C LEU A 140 8.63 28.73 11.06
N MET A 141 7.37 29.09 11.22
CA MET A 141 6.58 28.86 12.42
C MET A 141 5.20 28.38 11.99
N GLN A 142 4.72 27.28 12.58
CA GLN A 142 3.31 26.96 12.60
C GLN A 142 2.81 26.88 14.04
N HIS A 143 1.54 27.22 14.24
CA HIS A 143 0.92 27.08 15.54
C HIS A 143 0.80 25.61 15.90
N GLN A 144 0.05 24.81 15.16
CA GLN A 144 -0.20 23.41 15.47
C GLN A 144 -0.10 22.58 14.20
N ASP A 145 0.63 21.47 14.22
CA ASP A 145 0.60 20.55 13.10
C ASP A 145 -0.73 19.79 13.09
N GLY A 146 -1.50 19.86 11.99
CA GLY A 146 -2.85 19.29 11.95
C GLY A 146 -3.91 20.10 12.70
N GLY A 147 -3.62 21.34 13.11
CA GLY A 147 -4.52 22.15 13.93
C GLY A 147 -5.08 23.41 13.26
N CYS A 148 -5.58 24.34 14.08
CA CYS A 148 -6.18 25.62 13.64
C CYS A 148 -5.14 26.67 13.23
N ASN A 149 -4.37 26.39 12.18
CA ASN A 149 -3.41 27.35 11.62
C ASN A 149 -4.14 28.46 10.85
N THR A 150 -3.66 29.70 10.97
CA THR A 150 -4.12 30.88 10.23
C THR A 150 -2.93 31.76 9.86
N ARG A 151 -3.14 32.76 8.99
CA ARG A 151 -2.09 33.73 8.60
C ARG A 151 -1.56 34.54 9.79
N GLU A 152 -2.35 34.69 10.85
CA GLU A 152 -1.98 35.45 12.05
C GLU A 152 -1.15 34.64 13.06
N ASN A 153 -1.06 33.31 12.90
CA ASN A 153 -0.34 32.44 13.83
C ASN A 153 0.61 31.43 13.17
N SER A 154 0.64 31.33 11.83
CA SER A 154 1.41 30.34 11.09
C SER A 154 1.89 30.85 9.73
N ASP A 155 3.02 30.31 9.27
CA ASP A 155 3.61 30.58 7.94
C ASP A 155 3.14 29.60 6.86
N PHE A 156 2.55 28.46 7.26
CA PHE A 156 2.01 27.42 6.37
C PHE A 156 0.87 26.66 7.04
N PHE A 157 0.09 25.92 6.25
CA PHE A 157 -1.01 25.08 6.73
C PHE A 157 -0.64 23.60 6.76
N THR A 158 -1.26 22.88 7.69
CA THR A 158 -1.21 21.42 7.82
C THR A 158 -2.65 20.92 7.98
N PRO A 159 -3.45 20.84 6.90
CA PRO A 159 -4.90 20.68 7.00
C PRO A 159 -5.34 19.31 7.53
N ASN A 160 -6.13 19.30 8.61
CA ASN A 160 -6.69 18.06 9.19
C ASN A 160 -8.13 18.24 9.71
N GLY A 161 -9.04 18.78 8.89
CA GLY A 161 -10.47 18.81 9.25
C GLY A 161 -10.93 19.96 10.17
N TYR A 162 -10.02 20.80 10.67
CA TYR A 162 -10.33 21.99 11.49
C TYR A 162 -10.87 23.17 10.66
N GLY A 163 -12.05 23.00 10.06
CA GLY A 163 -12.66 24.01 9.18
C GLY A 163 -12.07 24.08 7.76
N MET A 164 -11.18 23.14 7.44
CA MET A 164 -10.60 22.90 6.12
C MET A 164 -10.78 21.43 5.73
N PRO A 165 -10.68 21.07 4.44
CA PRO A 165 -10.55 19.68 4.04
C PRO A 165 -9.38 19.00 4.77
N SER A 166 -9.50 17.71 5.09
CA SER A 166 -8.40 16.95 5.69
C SER A 166 -7.44 16.45 4.60
N SER A 167 -6.15 16.46 4.93
CA SER A 167 -5.07 15.99 4.06
C SER A 167 -4.44 14.67 4.51
N ILE A 168 -4.97 13.98 5.54
CA ILE A 168 -4.40 12.74 6.10
C ILE A 168 -4.55 11.51 5.18
N VAL A 169 -5.54 11.55 4.28
CA VAL A 169 -5.82 10.54 3.25
C VAL A 169 -5.82 11.20 1.87
N PRO A 170 -5.65 10.43 0.78
CA PRO A 170 -5.65 11.00 -0.57
C PRO A 170 -6.91 11.85 -0.84
N TRP A 171 -6.71 13.08 -1.27
CA TRP A 171 -7.77 14.06 -1.48
C TRP A 171 -8.12 14.22 -2.96
N THR A 172 -9.29 14.81 -3.21
CA THR A 172 -9.68 15.19 -4.58
C THR A 172 -8.88 16.40 -5.04
N PRO A 173 -8.26 16.38 -6.23
CA PRO A 173 -7.55 17.54 -6.77
C PRO A 173 -8.41 18.81 -6.73
N GLY A 174 -7.79 19.93 -6.35
CA GLY A 174 -8.46 21.22 -6.19
C GLY A 174 -9.06 21.48 -4.80
N ALA A 175 -9.00 20.51 -3.88
CA ALA A 175 -9.48 20.67 -2.50
C ALA A 175 -8.76 21.82 -1.74
N PHE A 176 -7.53 22.16 -2.13
CA PHE A 176 -6.68 23.12 -1.45
C PHE A 176 -6.31 24.35 -2.29
N ASP A 177 -6.91 24.54 -3.46
CA ASP A 177 -6.59 25.65 -4.39
C ASP A 177 -6.85 27.04 -3.79
N ALA A 178 -7.73 27.12 -2.78
CA ALA A 178 -8.07 28.37 -2.10
C ALA A 178 -7.03 28.79 -1.02
N LEU A 179 -6.03 27.96 -0.72
CA LEU A 179 -5.03 28.28 0.30
C LEU A 179 -4.05 29.35 -0.21
N GLU A 180 -3.91 30.42 0.57
CA GLU A 180 -3.03 31.56 0.23
C GLU A 180 -1.63 31.46 0.84
N LEU A 181 -1.38 30.43 1.65
CA LEU A 181 -0.09 30.07 2.21
C LEU A 181 0.26 28.65 1.75
N PRO A 182 1.55 28.26 1.76
CA PRO A 182 1.92 26.90 1.44
C PRO A 182 1.20 25.90 2.35
N PHE A 183 0.97 24.68 1.87
CA PHE A 183 0.47 23.62 2.74
C PHE A 183 1.29 22.34 2.64
N VAL A 184 1.40 21.67 3.78
CA VAL A 184 2.03 20.35 3.93
C VAL A 184 0.93 19.37 4.35
N ALA A 185 0.78 18.26 3.65
CA ALA A 185 -0.17 17.23 4.04
C ALA A 185 0.20 16.68 5.43
N HIS A 186 -0.74 16.75 6.37
CA HIS A 186 -0.57 16.34 7.76
C HIS A 186 -0.72 14.82 7.87
N GLU A 187 0.18 14.15 8.61
CA GLU A 187 0.16 12.70 8.91
C GLU A 187 -0.32 11.82 7.74
N TYR A 188 0.22 12.12 6.55
CA TYR A 188 -0.30 11.62 5.30
C TYR A 188 0.05 10.14 5.11
N LEU A 189 -0.94 9.32 4.77
CA LEU A 189 -0.78 7.88 4.50
C LEU A 189 -0.29 7.05 5.69
N ASN A 190 -0.87 7.27 6.86
CA ASN A 190 -0.78 6.33 7.98
C ASN A 190 -1.47 5.01 7.61
N LEU A 191 -0.76 4.07 6.97
CA LEU A 191 -1.36 2.86 6.37
C LEU A 191 -1.13 1.66 7.29
N GLY A 192 -2.13 1.28 8.08
CA GLY A 192 -2.00 0.22 9.08
C GLY A 192 -1.98 -1.20 8.50
N ILE A 193 -0.93 -1.97 8.84
CA ILE A 193 -0.82 -3.43 8.72
C ILE A 193 -0.43 -4.04 10.08
N LYS A 194 -0.36 -5.36 10.23
CA LYS A 194 0.10 -5.96 11.50
C LYS A 194 1.60 -5.78 11.70
N MET A 195 2.02 -5.57 12.94
CA MET A 195 3.43 -5.66 13.34
C MET A 195 4.01 -7.03 12.98
N ASP A 196 5.24 -7.05 12.47
CA ASP A 196 5.93 -8.28 12.10
C ASP A 196 6.42 -9.05 13.35
N PRO A 197 5.79 -10.19 13.71
CA PRO A 197 6.19 -10.97 14.88
C PRO A 197 7.57 -11.62 14.72
N ARG A 198 8.15 -11.67 13.52
CA ARG A 198 9.51 -12.20 13.29
C ARG A 198 10.57 -11.31 13.93
N LEU A 199 10.24 -10.06 14.25
CA LEU A 199 11.11 -9.12 14.96
C LEU A 199 11.14 -9.36 16.48
N ALA A 200 10.24 -10.20 17.02
CA ALA A 200 10.11 -10.41 18.46
C ALA A 200 11.42 -10.70 19.20
N PRO A 201 12.35 -11.53 18.67
CA PRO A 201 13.63 -11.79 19.34
C PRO A 201 14.55 -10.57 19.50
N ARG A 202 14.28 -9.46 18.78
CA ARG A 202 15.07 -8.23 18.83
C ARG A 202 14.57 -7.21 19.84
N PHE A 203 13.34 -7.36 20.32
CA PHE A 203 12.79 -6.53 21.39
C PHE A 203 13.35 -7.00 22.75
N THR A 204 14.65 -6.83 22.95
CA THR A 204 15.38 -7.26 24.17
C THR A 204 15.50 -6.17 25.23
N GLY A 205 14.97 -4.99 24.96
CA GLY A 205 15.15 -3.81 25.79
C GLY A 205 13.87 -3.29 26.41
N ALA A 206 13.74 -1.97 26.44
CA ALA A 206 12.71 -1.27 27.20
C ALA A 206 11.29 -1.44 26.63
N ILE A 207 11.14 -1.54 25.30
CA ILE A 207 9.85 -1.88 24.69
C ILE A 207 9.72 -3.40 24.58
N PRO A 208 8.69 -4.02 25.20
CA PRO A 208 8.45 -5.45 25.02
C PRO A 208 8.04 -5.75 23.57
N SER A 209 8.30 -6.96 23.10
CA SER A 209 7.81 -7.38 21.78
C SER A 209 6.29 -7.19 21.72
N PRO A 210 5.75 -6.53 20.68
CA PRO A 210 4.31 -6.37 20.50
C PRO A 210 3.57 -7.70 20.40
N ARG A 211 4.27 -8.72 19.90
CA ARG A 211 3.73 -10.07 19.73
C ARG A 211 4.85 -11.09 19.85
N SER A 212 4.67 -12.16 20.62
CA SER A 212 5.66 -13.23 20.69
C SER A 212 5.57 -14.16 19.47
N LEU A 213 6.66 -14.89 19.18
CA LEU A 213 6.62 -15.94 18.16
C LEU A 213 5.67 -17.08 18.54
N GLU A 214 5.54 -17.39 19.83
CA GLU A 214 4.62 -18.41 20.33
C GLU A 214 3.15 -18.03 20.09
N ASP A 215 2.76 -16.78 20.41
CA ASP A 215 1.40 -16.27 20.15
C ASP A 215 1.10 -16.22 18.66
N TYR A 216 2.13 -15.92 17.85
CA TYR A 216 1.99 -15.93 16.41
C TYR A 216 1.68 -17.34 15.89
N GLU A 217 2.49 -18.32 16.25
CA GLU A 217 2.30 -19.71 15.84
C GLU A 217 1.01 -20.31 16.42
N ALA A 218 0.65 -19.95 17.65
CA ALA A 218 -0.62 -20.36 18.25
C ALA A 218 -1.83 -19.83 17.46
N SER A 219 -1.78 -18.57 16.99
CA SER A 219 -2.85 -18.02 16.15
C SER A 219 -2.97 -18.71 14.80
N LEU A 220 -1.84 -19.11 14.21
CA LEU A 220 -1.81 -19.83 12.94
C LEU A 220 -2.42 -21.22 13.12
N ARG A 221 -1.98 -21.96 14.15
CA ARG A 221 -2.59 -23.26 14.50
C ARG A 221 -4.08 -23.14 14.79
N ALA A 222 -4.51 -22.10 15.49
CA ALA A 222 -5.93 -21.85 15.74
C ALA A 222 -6.72 -21.60 14.45
N ALA A 223 -6.10 -21.03 13.42
CA ALA A 223 -6.67 -20.86 12.09
C ALA A 223 -6.50 -22.08 11.16
N GLY A 224 -5.87 -23.17 11.61
CA GLY A 224 -5.54 -24.32 10.77
C GLY A 224 -4.41 -24.06 9.76
N LEU A 225 -3.55 -23.09 10.06
CA LEU A 225 -2.43 -22.64 9.23
C LEU A 225 -1.08 -22.85 9.93
N ASP A 226 0.00 -22.66 9.19
CA ASP A 226 1.38 -22.70 9.65
C ASP A 226 2.14 -21.42 9.29
N ARG A 227 3.44 -21.41 9.60
CA ARG A 227 4.35 -20.28 9.31
C ARG A 227 4.52 -20.02 7.82
N THR A 228 4.35 -21.02 6.97
CA THR A 228 4.41 -20.86 5.51
C THR A 228 3.34 -19.86 5.06
N TRP A 229 2.08 -20.10 5.45
CA TRP A 229 0.98 -19.18 5.14
C TRP A 229 1.07 -17.87 5.90
N GLY A 230 1.40 -17.93 7.20
CA GLY A 230 1.52 -16.74 8.03
C GLY A 230 2.55 -15.74 7.48
N ASP A 231 3.77 -16.20 7.20
CA ASP A 231 4.86 -15.33 6.77
C ASP A 231 4.59 -14.78 5.36
N ALA A 232 3.92 -15.55 4.51
CA ALA A 232 3.51 -15.11 3.18
C ALA A 232 2.43 -14.03 3.22
N CYS A 233 1.42 -14.16 4.09
CA CYS A 233 0.41 -13.11 4.29
C CYS A 233 1.04 -11.80 4.80
N LEU A 234 1.99 -11.89 5.75
CA LEU A 234 2.73 -10.73 6.24
C LEU A 234 3.53 -10.04 5.11
N ASN A 235 4.25 -10.82 4.30
CA ASN A 235 5.00 -10.26 3.17
C ASN A 235 4.06 -9.64 2.12
N ALA A 236 2.89 -10.24 1.89
CA ALA A 236 1.86 -9.67 1.01
C ALA A 236 1.27 -8.36 1.59
N ALA A 237 1.12 -8.27 2.91
CA ALA A 237 0.69 -7.04 3.58
C ALA A 237 1.72 -5.91 3.42
N HIS A 238 3.02 -6.22 3.56
CA HIS A 238 4.09 -5.26 3.27
C HIS A 238 4.07 -4.77 1.81
N ALA A 239 3.84 -5.67 0.86
CA ALA A 239 3.72 -5.30 -0.56
C ALA A 239 2.50 -4.41 -0.82
N LEU A 240 1.35 -4.72 -0.21
CA LEU A 240 0.12 -3.93 -0.32
C LEU A 240 0.30 -2.53 0.28
N GLN A 241 0.98 -2.44 1.43
CA GLN A 241 1.35 -1.16 2.05
C GLN A 241 2.22 -0.34 1.09
N GLY A 242 3.24 -0.95 0.49
CA GLY A 242 4.08 -0.31 -0.52
C GLY A 242 3.30 0.21 -1.74
N TYR A 243 2.31 -0.53 -2.21
CA TYR A 243 1.43 -0.10 -3.30
C TYR A 243 0.66 1.19 -2.94
N TYR A 244 0.01 1.23 -1.77
CA TYR A 244 -0.75 2.41 -1.34
C TYR A 244 0.14 3.60 -0.97
N GLN A 245 1.34 3.36 -0.44
CA GLN A 245 2.36 4.40 -0.22
C GLN A 245 2.73 5.09 -1.55
N LYS A 246 3.06 4.29 -2.58
CA LYS A 246 3.37 4.80 -3.92
C LYS A 246 2.18 5.57 -4.49
N GLN A 247 0.99 4.97 -4.50
CA GLN A 247 -0.21 5.57 -5.07
C GLN A 247 -0.52 6.92 -4.42
N GLY A 248 -0.50 6.99 -3.08
CA GLY A 248 -0.80 8.22 -2.35
C GLY A 248 0.23 9.31 -2.59
N LEU A 249 1.53 9.01 -2.49
CA LEU A 249 2.56 10.04 -2.74
C LEU A 249 2.54 10.53 -4.19
N GLU A 250 2.31 9.66 -5.17
CA GLU A 250 2.14 10.08 -6.56
C GLU A 250 0.93 11.00 -6.73
N GLN A 251 -0.20 10.70 -6.08
CA GLN A 251 -1.40 11.54 -6.11
C GLN A 251 -1.15 12.92 -5.47
N ALA A 252 -0.49 12.98 -4.32
CA ALA A 252 -0.13 14.25 -3.69
C ALA A 252 0.78 15.09 -4.61
N ARG A 253 1.75 14.46 -5.29
CA ARG A 253 2.66 15.15 -6.22
C ARG A 253 2.01 15.58 -7.53
N LEU A 254 0.88 14.99 -7.92
CA LEU A 254 0.11 15.41 -9.09
C LEU A 254 -0.68 16.70 -8.84
N ASP A 255 -0.91 17.07 -7.58
CA ASP A 255 -1.60 18.31 -7.21
C ASP A 255 -0.61 19.48 -7.14
N PRO A 256 -0.67 20.48 -8.06
CA PRO A 256 0.23 21.62 -8.04
C PRO A 256 0.05 22.57 -6.86
N ALA A 257 -1.05 22.44 -6.10
CA ALA A 257 -1.29 23.20 -4.87
C ALA A 257 -0.55 22.58 -3.68
N CYS A 258 -0.17 21.30 -3.74
CA CYS A 258 0.57 20.63 -2.67
C CYS A 258 2.04 21.08 -2.67
N ASP A 259 2.50 21.65 -1.55
CA ASP A 259 3.90 22.05 -1.38
C ASP A 259 4.73 21.01 -0.62
N GLY A 260 4.08 19.96 -0.11
CA GLY A 260 4.75 18.86 0.56
C GLY A 260 3.83 17.99 1.39
N PHE A 261 4.44 17.01 2.06
CA PHE A 261 3.76 16.10 2.98
C PHE A 261 4.65 15.74 4.15
N SER A 262 4.04 15.50 5.31
CA SER A 262 4.60 14.73 6.40
C SER A 262 4.02 13.32 6.33
N TYR A 263 4.73 12.42 5.64
CA TYR A 263 4.35 11.02 5.49
C TYR A 263 4.37 10.28 6.83
N TRP A 264 3.38 9.44 7.10
CA TRP A 264 3.25 8.75 8.38
C TRP A 264 3.38 7.23 8.24
N THR A 265 4.42 6.58 8.76
CA THR A 265 5.68 7.09 9.37
C THR A 265 6.88 6.43 8.72
N ILE A 266 8.10 6.89 9.03
CA ILE A 266 9.30 6.24 8.51
C ILE A 266 9.54 4.84 9.07
N VAL A 267 9.27 4.62 10.35
CA VAL A 267 9.43 3.32 11.05
C VAL A 267 8.12 2.89 11.70
N ASP A 268 7.93 1.58 11.87
CA ASP A 268 6.73 1.06 12.53
C ASP A 268 6.54 1.60 13.95
N VAL A 269 5.29 1.97 14.25
CA VAL A 269 4.85 2.46 15.55
C VAL A 269 3.85 1.48 16.14
N MET A 270 4.12 1.02 17.36
CA MET A 270 3.37 -0.06 17.97
C MET A 270 2.06 0.45 18.58
N VAL A 271 1.02 0.59 17.76
CA VAL A 271 -0.31 1.00 18.23
C VAL A 271 -1.18 -0.23 18.53
N PRO A 272 -1.68 -0.36 19.78
CA PRO A 272 -2.49 -1.51 20.16
C PRO A 272 -3.80 -1.54 19.38
N GLN A 273 -4.13 -2.72 18.90
CA GLN A 273 -5.42 -3.06 18.32
C GLN A 273 -5.98 -4.27 19.06
N GLU A 274 -7.26 -4.56 18.87
CA GLU A 274 -7.86 -5.74 19.51
C GLU A 274 -7.11 -7.02 19.09
N GLY A 275 -6.38 -7.63 20.03
CA GLY A 275 -5.63 -8.87 19.85
C GLY A 275 -4.32 -8.78 19.07
N THR A 276 -3.84 -7.58 18.71
CA THR A 276 -2.58 -7.39 17.93
C THR A 276 -2.08 -5.96 18.05
N TYR A 277 -0.96 -5.64 17.38
CA TYR A 277 -0.49 -4.27 17.18
C TYR A 277 -0.42 -3.94 15.68
N THR A 278 -0.68 -2.69 15.33
CA THR A 278 -0.43 -2.17 13.98
C THR A 278 1.02 -1.75 13.81
N GLY A 279 1.54 -1.88 12.59
CA GLY A 279 2.75 -1.24 12.09
C GLY A 279 2.39 -0.46 10.82
N GLN A 280 2.86 0.78 10.72
CA GLN A 280 2.50 1.76 9.69
C GLN A 280 3.73 2.25 8.93
N GLY A 281 4.92 1.87 9.37
CA GLY A 281 6.19 2.39 8.89
C GLY A 281 6.47 2.02 7.44
N PHE A 282 7.23 2.86 6.74
CA PHE A 282 7.92 2.43 5.53
C PHE A 282 8.98 1.34 5.85
N LEU A 283 9.72 1.53 6.93
CA LEU A 283 10.69 0.59 7.51
C LEU A 283 10.09 -0.07 8.75
N ASN A 284 10.71 -1.16 9.21
CA ASN A 284 10.39 -1.72 10.51
C ASN A 284 10.91 -0.83 11.65
N ALA A 285 10.52 -1.15 12.89
CA ALA A 285 10.89 -0.38 14.09
C ALA A 285 12.41 -0.28 14.37
N PHE A 286 13.26 -0.99 13.61
CA PHE A 286 14.72 -0.99 13.73
C PHE A 286 15.41 -0.38 12.49
N TRP A 287 14.70 0.44 11.70
CA TRP A 287 15.23 1.12 10.50
C TRP A 287 15.68 0.17 9.38
N GLU A 288 15.05 -1.01 9.28
CA GLU A 288 15.34 -1.98 8.23
C GLU A 288 14.16 -2.19 7.29
N GLU A 289 14.46 -2.66 6.09
CA GLU A 289 13.47 -2.99 5.08
C GLU A 289 12.51 -4.09 5.57
N LYS A 290 11.23 -3.89 5.32
CA LYS A 290 10.22 -4.92 5.55
C LYS A 290 10.30 -5.97 4.44
N ARG A 291 10.37 -7.24 4.81
CA ARG A 291 10.39 -8.34 3.82
C ARG A 291 9.12 -8.30 2.97
N GLY A 292 9.27 -8.15 1.65
CA GLY A 292 8.15 -8.02 0.70
C GLY A 292 7.64 -6.58 0.50
N GLY A 293 8.13 -5.62 1.30
CA GLY A 293 7.88 -4.19 1.13
C GLY A 293 8.86 -3.53 0.15
N LEU A 294 8.88 -2.19 0.16
CA LEU A 294 9.75 -1.40 -0.70
C LEU A 294 11.14 -1.18 -0.07
N THR A 295 12.17 -1.17 -0.92
CA THR A 295 13.51 -0.69 -0.56
C THR A 295 13.57 0.86 -0.59
N PRO A 296 14.54 1.52 0.07
CA PRO A 296 14.73 2.97 -0.05
C PRO A 296 14.92 3.43 -1.50
N ALA A 297 15.62 2.64 -2.32
CA ALA A 297 15.81 2.95 -3.74
C ALA A 297 14.50 2.90 -4.54
N GLN A 298 13.61 1.95 -4.24
CA GLN A 298 12.28 1.89 -4.84
C GLN A 298 11.39 3.04 -4.36
N PHE A 299 11.40 3.36 -3.06
CA PHE A 299 10.63 4.47 -2.49
C PHE A 299 11.03 5.83 -3.08
N ARG A 300 12.34 6.03 -3.31
CA ARG A 300 12.88 7.24 -3.95
C ARG A 300 12.30 7.51 -5.34
N ARG A 301 11.87 6.48 -6.09
CA ARG A 301 11.31 6.64 -7.45
C ARG A 301 10.08 7.55 -7.49
N PHE A 302 9.31 7.57 -6.40
CA PHE A 302 8.12 8.43 -6.26
C PHE A 302 8.24 9.49 -5.15
N ASN A 303 9.34 9.49 -4.39
CA ASN A 303 9.65 10.46 -3.34
C ASN A 303 10.95 11.25 -3.61
N GLY A 304 11.45 11.26 -4.84
CA GLY A 304 12.65 11.99 -5.23
C GLY A 304 12.43 13.50 -5.39
N PRO A 305 13.50 14.29 -5.61
CA PRO A 305 13.37 15.70 -5.98
C PRO A 305 12.71 15.89 -7.35
N THR A 306 13.01 15.01 -8.31
CA THR A 306 12.31 14.91 -9.59
C THR A 306 11.63 13.55 -9.67
N VAL A 307 10.33 13.53 -9.96
CA VAL A 307 9.54 12.31 -10.04
C VAL A 307 8.75 12.29 -11.35
N ILE A 308 8.78 11.14 -12.03
CA ILE A 308 7.91 10.85 -13.17
C ILE A 308 6.61 10.24 -12.60
N LEU A 309 5.48 10.80 -13.00
CA LEU A 309 4.15 10.42 -12.56
C LEU A 309 3.34 9.95 -13.78
N SER A 310 2.28 9.17 -13.57
CA SER A 310 1.42 8.72 -14.67
C SER A 310 -0.06 8.86 -14.34
N LYS A 311 -0.87 8.99 -15.40
CA LYS A 311 -2.29 8.67 -15.41
C LYS A 311 -2.52 7.66 -16.53
N THR A 312 -3.10 6.52 -16.19
CA THR A 312 -3.33 5.40 -17.12
C THR A 312 -4.78 5.30 -17.54
N GLU A 313 -4.99 4.93 -18.80
CA GLU A 313 -6.26 4.49 -19.37
C GLU A 313 -6.04 3.10 -20.01
N PRO A 314 -6.72 2.04 -19.53
CA PRO A 314 -7.72 2.04 -18.47
C PRO A 314 -7.12 2.27 -17.07
N ALA A 315 -7.94 2.78 -16.15
CA ALA A 315 -7.53 3.24 -14.82
C ALA A 315 -7.08 2.10 -13.88
N ASP A 316 -7.54 0.87 -14.13
CA ASP A 316 -7.16 -0.33 -13.38
C ASP A 316 -5.96 -1.06 -14.00
N ALA A 317 -5.42 -0.55 -15.12
CA ALA A 317 -4.31 -1.15 -15.87
C ALA A 317 -4.58 -2.61 -16.31
N VAL A 318 -5.85 -2.99 -16.47
CA VAL A 318 -6.27 -4.28 -17.00
C VAL A 318 -6.82 -4.11 -18.41
N ALA A 319 -6.26 -4.82 -19.39
CA ALA A 319 -6.69 -4.72 -20.79
C ALA A 319 -6.59 -6.06 -21.55
N VAL A 320 -7.24 -6.15 -22.70
CA VAL A 320 -7.27 -7.36 -23.55
C VAL A 320 -6.47 -7.12 -24.83
N SER A 321 -5.90 -8.17 -25.44
CA SER A 321 -5.26 -8.11 -26.75
C SER A 321 -6.09 -7.30 -27.76
N GLY A 322 -5.45 -6.34 -28.43
CA GLY A 322 -6.08 -5.41 -29.37
C GLY A 322 -6.67 -4.15 -28.75
N ASP A 323 -6.81 -4.06 -27.41
CA ASP A 323 -7.22 -2.82 -26.75
C ASP A 323 -6.13 -1.76 -26.89
N SER A 324 -6.55 -0.51 -26.96
CA SER A 324 -5.65 0.64 -26.92
C SER A 324 -5.49 1.13 -25.49
N CYS A 325 -4.25 1.33 -25.06
CA CYS A 325 -3.92 1.89 -23.76
C CYS A 325 -3.20 3.23 -23.94
N ARG A 326 -3.43 4.14 -23.00
CA ARG A 326 -2.80 5.46 -22.98
C ARG A 326 -2.21 5.76 -21.61
N VAL A 327 -0.95 6.19 -21.60
CA VAL A 327 -0.23 6.59 -20.38
C VAL A 327 0.19 8.04 -20.50
N ALA A 328 -0.55 8.94 -19.87
CA ALA A 328 -0.17 10.34 -19.77
C ALA A 328 0.93 10.49 -18.71
N LEU A 329 2.10 10.97 -19.12
CA LEU A 329 3.25 11.15 -18.25
C LEU A 329 3.37 12.61 -17.79
N TRP A 330 3.59 12.75 -16.50
CA TRP A 330 3.76 14.00 -15.79
C TRP A 330 5.14 14.02 -15.14
N ILE A 331 5.68 15.22 -14.93
CA ILE A 331 6.87 15.39 -14.09
C ILE A 331 6.55 16.38 -12.98
N SER A 332 6.99 16.03 -11.77
CA SER A 332 7.08 16.91 -10.61
C SER A 332 8.57 17.18 -10.33
N HIS A 333 9.05 18.39 -10.63
CA HIS A 333 10.48 18.73 -10.63
C HIS A 333 10.84 19.78 -9.58
N PHE A 334 11.58 19.37 -8.56
CA PHE A 334 12.07 20.21 -7.45
C PHE A 334 13.54 19.90 -7.13
N ASP A 335 14.33 19.60 -8.15
CA ASP A 335 15.78 19.49 -8.03
C ASP A 335 16.46 20.86 -8.11
N THR A 336 17.78 20.88 -8.06
CA THR A 336 18.61 22.10 -7.97
C THR A 336 18.83 22.80 -9.30
N MET A 337 18.55 22.15 -10.43
CA MET A 337 18.82 22.66 -11.77
C MET A 337 17.61 22.44 -12.69
N PRO A 338 17.21 23.42 -13.52
CA PRO A 338 16.18 23.24 -14.53
C PRO A 338 16.51 22.11 -15.51
N LEU A 339 15.48 21.44 -16.02
CA LEU A 339 15.60 20.49 -17.12
C LEU A 339 15.56 21.24 -18.45
N ARG A 340 16.54 20.98 -19.34
CA ARG A 340 16.65 21.59 -20.66
C ARG A 340 16.78 20.52 -21.72
N GLN A 341 15.88 20.55 -22.71
CA GLN A 341 15.80 19.54 -23.77
C GLN A 341 15.80 18.11 -23.23
N ALA A 342 15.18 17.93 -22.06
CA ALA A 342 15.05 16.64 -21.40
C ALA A 342 14.10 15.75 -22.19
N ARG A 343 14.33 14.43 -22.11
CA ARG A 343 13.53 13.43 -22.83
C ARG A 343 13.19 12.28 -21.91
N ILE A 344 11.96 11.78 -22.02
CA ILE A 344 11.55 10.52 -21.39
C ILE A 344 11.65 9.41 -22.43
N LEU A 345 12.35 8.34 -22.07
CA LEU A 345 12.31 7.05 -22.73
C LEU A 345 11.33 6.16 -21.95
N TRP A 346 10.51 5.39 -22.66
CA TRP A 346 9.57 4.48 -22.01
C TRP A 346 9.60 3.11 -22.66
N THR A 347 9.33 2.10 -21.85
CA THR A 347 9.23 0.70 -22.27
C THR A 347 8.04 0.05 -21.59
N LEU A 348 7.32 -0.77 -22.33
CA LEU A 348 6.34 -1.72 -21.81
C LEU A 348 6.94 -3.11 -21.99
N LYS A 349 7.26 -3.78 -20.89
CA LYS A 349 8.03 -5.03 -20.91
C LYS A 349 7.43 -6.08 -19.99
N THR A 350 7.58 -7.34 -20.37
CA THR A 350 7.40 -8.50 -19.50
C THR A 350 8.76 -8.90 -18.93
N ASP A 351 8.83 -10.00 -18.20
CA ASP A 351 10.11 -10.58 -17.76
C ASP A 351 11.01 -11.01 -18.92
N THR A 352 10.44 -11.29 -20.10
CA THR A 352 11.14 -11.87 -21.24
C THR A 352 11.21 -10.96 -22.46
N ASP A 353 10.22 -10.10 -22.66
CA ASP A 353 10.00 -9.42 -23.93
C ASP A 353 9.65 -7.94 -23.74
N THR A 354 10.16 -7.09 -24.63
CA THR A 354 9.66 -5.71 -24.80
C THR A 354 8.44 -5.75 -25.73
N LEU A 355 7.27 -5.36 -25.21
CA LEU A 355 6.01 -5.34 -25.96
C LEU A 355 5.86 -4.05 -26.77
N ALA A 356 6.30 -2.92 -26.21
CA ALA A 356 6.33 -1.62 -26.86
C ALA A 356 7.41 -0.74 -26.23
N GLU A 357 7.93 0.22 -26.99
CA GLU A 357 8.87 1.21 -26.48
C GLU A 357 8.78 2.49 -27.29
N GLY A 358 9.27 3.58 -26.73
CA GLY A 358 9.30 4.86 -27.41
C GLY A 358 10.00 5.95 -26.61
N ALA A 359 9.91 7.16 -27.16
CA ALA A 359 10.41 8.37 -26.52
C ALA A 359 9.41 9.50 -26.70
N LEU A 360 9.24 10.33 -25.67
CA LEU A 360 8.49 11.57 -25.79
C LEU A 360 9.34 12.66 -26.47
N ALA A 361 8.67 13.68 -27.01
CA ALA A 361 9.35 14.86 -27.53
C ALA A 361 10.16 15.56 -26.42
N PRO A 362 11.28 16.22 -26.76
CA PRO A 362 12.04 17.00 -25.79
C PRO A 362 11.20 18.08 -25.12
N PHE A 363 11.45 18.34 -23.85
CA PHE A 363 10.78 19.37 -23.07
C PHE A 363 11.75 20.10 -22.14
N ASP A 364 11.36 21.29 -21.72
CA ASP A 364 12.06 22.07 -20.68
C ASP A 364 11.19 22.16 -19.42
N MET A 365 11.79 22.19 -18.24
CA MET A 365 11.10 22.43 -16.98
C MET A 365 11.92 23.33 -16.06
N GLU A 366 11.25 24.29 -15.44
CA GLU A 366 11.83 25.07 -14.36
C GLU A 366 11.67 24.36 -13.02
N ILE A 367 12.51 24.73 -12.06
CA ILE A 367 12.41 24.24 -10.68
C ILE A 367 11.04 24.65 -10.11
N GLY A 368 10.28 23.70 -9.60
CA GLY A 368 8.93 23.89 -9.07
C GLY A 368 7.80 23.62 -10.06
N ASP A 369 8.11 23.19 -11.29
CA ASP A 369 7.10 22.79 -12.26
C ASP A 369 6.50 21.42 -11.92
N VAL A 370 5.17 21.33 -12.03
CA VAL A 370 4.39 20.10 -12.01
C VAL A 370 3.44 20.13 -13.19
N ARG A 371 3.69 19.32 -14.22
CA ARG A 371 2.86 19.32 -15.44
C ARG A 371 2.97 18.05 -16.26
N GLU A 372 1.96 17.83 -17.10
CA GLU A 372 2.02 16.84 -18.17
C GLU A 372 3.11 17.22 -19.19
N ILE A 373 3.85 16.21 -19.65
CA ILE A 373 4.91 16.36 -20.66
C ILE A 373 4.58 15.62 -21.97
N GLY A 374 3.62 14.71 -21.95
CA GLY A 374 3.16 13.97 -23.12
C GLY A 374 2.47 12.68 -22.73
N ALA A 375 2.01 11.92 -23.72
CA ALA A 375 1.37 10.63 -23.51
C ALA A 375 2.00 9.56 -24.40
N CYS A 376 1.96 8.33 -23.90
CA CYS A 376 2.43 7.13 -24.59
C CYS A 376 1.20 6.30 -24.95
N ASP A 377 0.98 6.09 -26.24
CA ASP A 377 -0.12 5.27 -26.75
C ASP A 377 0.45 3.95 -27.27
N PHE A 378 -0.17 2.84 -26.89
CA PHE A 378 0.17 1.51 -27.40
C PHE A 378 -1.08 0.64 -27.51
N VAL A 379 -0.99 -0.40 -28.33
CA VAL A 379 -2.02 -1.42 -28.47
C VAL A 379 -1.50 -2.69 -27.81
N VAL A 380 -2.33 -3.33 -27.00
CA VAL A 380 -1.99 -4.61 -26.37
C VAL A 380 -1.75 -5.64 -27.48
N PRO A 381 -0.57 -6.28 -27.56
CA PRO A 381 -0.28 -7.23 -28.63
C PRO A 381 -1.18 -8.46 -28.52
N GLU A 382 -1.20 -9.29 -29.56
CA GLU A 382 -1.83 -10.60 -29.49
C GLU A 382 -1.04 -11.49 -28.51
N LEU A 383 -1.71 -12.01 -27.49
CA LEU A 383 -1.11 -12.78 -26.41
C LEU A 383 -1.54 -14.25 -26.51
N GLY A 384 -0.63 -15.16 -26.17
CA GLY A 384 -0.96 -16.58 -26.03
C GLY A 384 -1.58 -16.93 -24.66
N LYS A 385 -1.34 -16.09 -23.65
CA LYS A 385 -1.78 -16.28 -22.26
C LYS A 385 -1.81 -14.95 -21.51
N PRO A 386 -2.50 -14.86 -20.36
CA PRO A 386 -2.43 -13.68 -19.52
C PRO A 386 -0.99 -13.35 -19.12
N THR A 387 -0.70 -12.05 -19.04
CA THR A 387 0.66 -11.55 -18.92
C THR A 387 0.68 -10.35 -17.98
N HIS A 388 1.56 -10.40 -16.98
CA HIS A 388 1.95 -9.22 -16.22
C HIS A 388 3.05 -8.48 -16.98
N ALA A 389 2.85 -7.17 -17.17
CA ALA A 389 3.78 -6.29 -17.83
C ALA A 389 4.06 -5.07 -16.94
N ILE A 390 5.22 -4.47 -17.13
CA ILE A 390 5.68 -3.27 -16.43
C ILE A 390 5.84 -2.17 -17.47
N PHE A 391 5.10 -1.07 -17.29
CA PHE A 391 5.38 0.18 -17.98
C PHE A 391 6.43 0.93 -17.17
N GLU A 392 7.59 1.18 -17.75
CA GLU A 392 8.70 1.90 -17.14
C GLU A 392 9.00 3.17 -17.93
N ALA A 393 9.14 4.30 -17.25
CA ALA A 393 9.55 5.58 -17.82
C ALA A 393 10.84 6.05 -17.15
N VAL A 394 11.80 6.49 -17.96
CA VAL A 394 13.14 6.91 -17.53
C VAL A 394 13.44 8.28 -18.12
N LEU A 395 13.95 9.19 -17.30
CA LEU A 395 14.52 10.44 -17.77
C LEU A 395 15.92 10.18 -18.36
N GLU A 396 16.05 10.37 -19.67
CA GLU A 396 17.24 10.01 -20.47
C GLU A 396 18.53 10.56 -19.84
N GLY A 397 19.52 9.69 -19.62
CA GLY A 397 20.82 10.07 -19.05
C GLY A 397 20.86 10.23 -17.53
N THR A 398 19.82 9.82 -16.81
CA THR A 398 19.74 9.89 -15.34
C THR A 398 19.33 8.56 -14.71
N ASP A 399 19.34 8.49 -13.38
CA ASP A 399 18.77 7.39 -12.60
C ASP A 399 17.29 7.63 -12.22
N ILE A 400 16.69 8.73 -12.68
CA ILE A 400 15.29 9.08 -12.41
C ILE A 400 14.39 8.23 -13.30
N LEU A 401 13.67 7.32 -12.66
CA LEU A 401 12.70 6.45 -13.31
C LEU A 401 11.51 6.15 -12.40
N ASN A 402 10.41 5.76 -13.00
CA ASN A 402 9.26 5.21 -12.29
C ASN A 402 8.58 4.11 -13.14
N SER A 403 7.79 3.26 -12.50
CA SER A 403 7.15 2.11 -13.13
C SER A 403 5.77 1.81 -12.58
N TRP A 404 4.93 1.20 -13.42
CA TRP A 404 3.54 0.82 -13.10
C TRP A 404 3.22 -0.54 -13.70
N ASP A 405 2.51 -1.37 -12.92
CA ASP A 405 2.07 -2.70 -13.32
C ASP A 405 0.86 -2.64 -14.26
N TYR A 406 0.85 -3.53 -15.25
CA TYR A 406 -0.27 -3.78 -16.16
C TYR A 406 -0.55 -5.28 -16.23
N TRP A 407 -1.82 -5.64 -16.39
CA TRP A 407 -2.23 -7.02 -16.57
C TRP A 407 -3.01 -7.16 -17.87
N PHE A 408 -2.42 -7.90 -18.81
CA PHE A 408 -3.00 -8.10 -20.12
C PHE A 408 -3.55 -9.50 -20.27
N PHE A 409 -4.70 -9.61 -20.92
CA PHE A 409 -5.38 -10.88 -21.19
C PHE A 409 -5.49 -11.12 -22.69
N PRO A 410 -5.34 -12.37 -23.16
CA PRO A 410 -5.68 -12.70 -24.54
C PRO A 410 -7.18 -12.49 -24.77
N LYS A 411 -7.58 -12.27 -26.03
CA LYS A 411 -9.00 -12.34 -26.38
C LYS A 411 -9.54 -13.71 -25.97
N ARG A 412 -10.57 -13.72 -25.14
CA ARG A 412 -11.15 -14.96 -24.64
C ARG A 412 -11.72 -15.77 -25.81
N ALA A 413 -11.17 -16.96 -26.04
CA ALA A 413 -11.74 -17.92 -26.96
C ALA A 413 -13.05 -18.49 -26.39
N GLU A 414 -13.99 -18.88 -27.27
CA GLU A 414 -15.20 -19.58 -26.83
C GLU A 414 -14.81 -20.92 -26.18
N LYS A 415 -15.25 -21.12 -24.93
CA LYS A 415 -15.07 -22.38 -24.20
C LYS A 415 -16.42 -23.09 -24.11
N ARG A 416 -16.49 -24.32 -24.65
CA ARG A 416 -17.75 -25.09 -24.65
C ARG A 416 -18.02 -25.74 -23.30
N GLY A 417 -19.31 -25.85 -22.99
CA GLY A 417 -19.87 -26.39 -21.76
C GLY A 417 -20.08 -27.91 -21.73
N GLU A 418 -19.66 -28.62 -22.78
CA GLU A 418 -19.97 -30.05 -22.95
C GLU A 418 -19.40 -30.90 -21.83
N GLY A 419 -20.23 -31.79 -21.27
CA GLY A 419 -19.85 -32.60 -20.10
C GLY A 419 -19.81 -31.81 -18.79
N MET A 420 -20.30 -30.57 -18.77
CA MET A 420 -20.50 -29.76 -17.56
C MET A 420 -22.00 -29.55 -17.29
N ALA A 421 -22.35 -29.43 -16.02
CA ALA A 421 -23.68 -28.99 -15.61
C ALA A 421 -23.59 -27.83 -14.60
N ALA A 422 -24.60 -26.97 -14.59
CA ALA A 422 -24.75 -25.91 -13.59
C ALA A 422 -26.03 -26.07 -12.77
N THR A 423 -25.99 -25.69 -11.49
CA THR A 423 -27.20 -25.57 -10.66
C THR A 423 -28.18 -24.58 -11.26
N GLU A 424 -29.46 -24.73 -10.95
CA GLU A 424 -30.54 -23.97 -11.60
C GLU A 424 -30.42 -22.46 -11.48
N ASP A 425 -29.80 -21.99 -10.41
CA ASP A 425 -29.62 -20.58 -10.06
C ASP A 425 -28.42 -19.94 -10.75
N LEU A 426 -27.43 -20.74 -11.16
CA LEU A 426 -26.27 -20.28 -11.93
C LEU A 426 -26.35 -20.61 -13.42
N PHE A 427 -27.29 -21.47 -13.82
CA PHE A 427 -27.38 -21.99 -15.18
C PHE A 427 -27.45 -20.89 -16.25
N ASP A 428 -28.29 -19.87 -16.07
CA ASP A 428 -28.48 -18.83 -17.10
C ASP A 428 -27.19 -18.00 -17.30
N ALA A 429 -26.50 -17.67 -16.19
CA ALA A 429 -25.24 -16.95 -16.24
C ALA A 429 -24.11 -17.79 -16.87
N LEU A 430 -24.00 -19.06 -16.49
CA LEU A 430 -22.92 -19.93 -16.94
C LEU A 430 -23.14 -20.48 -18.34
N SER A 431 -24.36 -20.85 -18.73
CA SER A 431 -24.65 -21.38 -20.07
C SER A 431 -24.42 -20.36 -21.18
N THR A 432 -24.59 -19.07 -20.88
CA THR A 432 -24.23 -17.97 -21.80
C THR A 432 -22.71 -17.91 -22.02
N ARG A 433 -21.92 -18.11 -20.96
CA ARG A 433 -20.44 -18.08 -21.01
C ARG A 433 -19.83 -19.40 -21.52
N TYR A 434 -20.55 -20.51 -21.37
CA TYR A 434 -20.14 -21.87 -21.72
C TYR A 434 -21.22 -22.60 -22.55
N PRO A 435 -21.30 -22.33 -23.87
CA PRO A 435 -22.31 -22.95 -24.74
C PRO A 435 -22.25 -24.47 -24.69
N GLY A 436 -23.41 -25.12 -24.48
CA GLY A 436 -23.53 -26.58 -24.34
C GLY A 436 -23.47 -27.10 -22.90
N MET A 437 -23.37 -26.22 -21.90
CA MET A 437 -23.53 -26.59 -20.49
C MET A 437 -24.97 -27.05 -20.22
N ALA A 438 -25.13 -28.15 -19.48
CA ALA A 438 -26.44 -28.69 -19.13
C ALA A 438 -27.00 -28.06 -17.84
N ARG A 439 -28.32 -28.01 -17.72
CA ARG A 439 -28.99 -27.62 -16.47
C ARG A 439 -29.05 -28.83 -15.55
N LEU A 440 -28.51 -28.74 -14.35
CA LEU A 440 -28.51 -29.85 -13.40
C LEU A 440 -29.94 -30.32 -13.10
N GLY A 441 -30.16 -31.63 -13.06
CA GLY A 441 -31.49 -32.24 -12.92
C GLY A 441 -32.22 -32.52 -14.23
N THR A 442 -31.64 -32.17 -15.38
CA THR A 442 -32.12 -32.57 -16.71
C THR A 442 -31.43 -33.85 -17.19
N PRO A 443 -32.03 -34.64 -18.11
CA PRO A 443 -31.38 -35.81 -18.69
C PRO A 443 -30.00 -35.51 -19.31
N GLU A 444 -29.84 -34.32 -19.90
CA GLU A 444 -28.58 -33.88 -20.50
C GLU A 444 -27.45 -33.72 -19.47
N ALA A 445 -27.79 -33.53 -18.19
CA ALA A 445 -26.83 -33.43 -17.09
C ALA A 445 -26.44 -34.80 -16.47
N GLU A 446 -27.00 -35.92 -16.96
CA GLU A 446 -26.68 -37.26 -16.44
C GLU A 446 -25.22 -37.65 -16.71
N ASP A 447 -24.68 -37.24 -17.87
CA ASP A 447 -23.31 -37.53 -18.30
C ASP A 447 -22.28 -36.45 -17.88
N ALA A 448 -22.72 -35.41 -17.16
CA ALA A 448 -21.85 -34.33 -16.74
C ALA A 448 -20.80 -34.82 -15.73
N ARG A 449 -19.51 -34.63 -16.06
CA ARG A 449 -18.37 -34.99 -15.20
C ARG A 449 -18.05 -33.92 -14.17
N LEU A 450 -18.35 -32.66 -14.50
CA LEU A 450 -18.15 -31.48 -13.67
C LEU A 450 -19.49 -30.79 -13.41
N VAL A 451 -19.74 -30.44 -12.16
CA VAL A 451 -20.89 -29.62 -11.76
C VAL A 451 -20.39 -28.32 -11.15
N VAL A 452 -20.87 -27.18 -11.65
CA VAL A 452 -20.63 -25.86 -11.07
C VAL A 452 -21.90 -25.42 -10.36
N GLY A 453 -21.81 -25.05 -9.08
CA GLY A 453 -22.98 -24.65 -8.33
C GLY A 453 -22.70 -23.53 -7.35
N SER A 454 -23.76 -22.90 -6.86
CA SER A 454 -23.67 -21.88 -5.83
C SER A 454 -23.36 -22.48 -4.46
N TRP A 455 -23.07 -21.59 -3.50
CA TRP A 455 -22.73 -21.92 -2.13
C TRP A 455 -23.75 -22.84 -1.45
N ASP A 456 -23.28 -23.96 -0.90
CA ASP A 456 -24.08 -24.98 -0.20
C ASP A 456 -25.29 -25.50 -1.00
N HIS A 457 -25.25 -25.41 -2.34
CA HIS A 457 -26.38 -25.83 -3.16
C HIS A 457 -26.62 -27.36 -3.03
N PRO A 458 -27.81 -27.82 -2.60
CA PRO A 458 -28.06 -29.25 -2.31
C PRO A 458 -27.76 -30.17 -3.50
N ALA A 459 -28.13 -29.75 -4.71
CA ALA A 459 -27.90 -30.54 -5.92
C ALA A 459 -26.41 -30.65 -6.30
N LEU A 460 -25.59 -29.64 -6.01
CA LEU A 460 -24.13 -29.72 -6.19
C LEU A 460 -23.52 -30.72 -5.21
N LEU A 461 -23.93 -30.64 -3.94
CA LEU A 461 -23.43 -31.52 -2.89
C LEU A 461 -23.83 -32.99 -3.16
N ASP A 462 -25.08 -33.24 -3.56
CA ASP A 462 -25.54 -34.59 -3.95
C ASP A 462 -24.75 -35.13 -5.16
N ALA A 463 -24.54 -34.31 -6.19
CA ALA A 463 -23.73 -34.68 -7.34
C ALA A 463 -22.29 -35.02 -6.95
N ASN A 464 -21.67 -34.24 -6.05
CA ASN A 464 -20.32 -34.49 -5.57
C ASN A 464 -20.22 -35.78 -4.76
N THR A 465 -21.21 -36.03 -3.88
CA THR A 465 -21.28 -37.26 -3.08
C THR A 465 -21.38 -38.51 -3.97
N LYS A 466 -22.05 -38.40 -5.13
CA LYS A 466 -22.12 -39.43 -6.18
C LYS A 466 -20.86 -39.54 -7.04
N GLY A 467 -19.76 -38.86 -6.67
CA GLY A 467 -18.45 -38.96 -7.31
C GLY A 467 -18.22 -38.00 -8.47
N ARG A 468 -19.14 -37.06 -8.75
CA ARG A 468 -18.90 -36.01 -9.76
C ARG A 468 -17.97 -34.95 -9.21
N ARG A 469 -17.15 -34.35 -10.07
CA ARG A 469 -16.28 -33.23 -9.68
C ARG A 469 -17.13 -31.98 -9.50
N GLY A 470 -16.77 -31.13 -8.54
CA GLY A 470 -17.53 -29.94 -8.20
C GLY A 470 -16.70 -28.67 -8.15
N ILE A 471 -17.27 -27.55 -8.58
CA ILE A 471 -16.85 -26.19 -8.24
C ILE A 471 -18.01 -25.52 -7.52
N MET A 472 -17.80 -25.12 -6.27
CA MET A 472 -18.74 -24.34 -5.46
C MET A 472 -18.34 -22.87 -5.49
N LEU A 473 -19.20 -22.05 -6.08
CA LEU A 473 -19.03 -20.61 -6.18
C LEU A 473 -19.72 -19.93 -4.99
N GLY A 474 -18.90 -19.39 -4.09
CA GLY A 474 -19.36 -18.63 -2.94
C GLY A 474 -19.77 -17.20 -3.28
N PRO A 475 -20.54 -16.53 -2.39
CA PRO A 475 -20.93 -15.14 -2.60
C PRO A 475 -19.72 -14.23 -2.73
N ALA A 476 -19.78 -13.32 -3.71
CA ALA A 476 -18.79 -12.27 -3.95
C ALA A 476 -19.45 -10.88 -4.11
N GLY A 477 -20.57 -10.65 -3.42
CA GLY A 477 -21.20 -9.32 -3.38
C GLY A 477 -20.43 -8.33 -2.49
N GLY A 478 -20.59 -7.03 -2.79
CA GLY A 478 -20.05 -5.94 -1.98
C GLY A 478 -18.82 -5.24 -2.57
N GLU A 479 -18.33 -4.24 -1.85
CA GLU A 479 -17.14 -3.48 -2.23
C GLU A 479 -15.86 -4.33 -2.14
N PRO A 480 -14.82 -4.02 -2.93
CA PRO A 480 -13.48 -4.59 -2.76
C PRO A 480 -13.05 -4.60 -1.29
N ASN A 481 -12.61 -5.76 -0.81
CA ASN A 481 -12.07 -5.89 0.53
C ASN A 481 -10.55 -5.73 0.50
N VAL A 482 -10.07 -4.61 -0.06
CA VAL A 482 -8.65 -4.29 -0.12
C VAL A 482 -8.50 -2.81 0.17
N ARG A 483 -8.22 -2.48 1.43
CA ARG A 483 -7.96 -1.11 1.90
C ARG A 483 -7.16 -1.16 3.19
N LEU A 484 -6.22 -0.24 3.32
CA LEU A 484 -5.51 -0.01 4.58
C LEU A 484 -6.10 1.22 5.26
N GLY A 485 -6.27 1.15 6.58
CA GLY A 485 -6.90 2.21 7.36
C GLY A 485 -5.89 3.13 8.03
N TRP A 486 -6.30 4.37 8.26
CA TRP A 486 -5.59 5.32 9.12
C TRP A 486 -5.65 4.80 10.58
N TRP A 487 -4.49 4.48 11.16
CA TRP A 487 -4.29 3.75 12.44
C TRP A 487 -4.96 2.38 12.60
N SER A 488 -5.70 1.92 11.59
CA SER A 488 -6.64 0.80 11.72
C SER A 488 -6.32 -0.31 10.75
N LEU A 489 -6.56 -1.54 11.20
CA LEU A 489 -6.47 -2.74 10.37
C LEU A 489 -7.80 -2.94 9.65
N GLY A 490 -7.72 -3.21 8.35
CA GLY A 490 -8.87 -3.65 7.58
C GLY A 490 -9.25 -5.11 7.87
N ASP A 491 -10.39 -5.52 7.32
CA ASP A 491 -10.80 -6.93 7.28
C ASP A 491 -9.88 -7.77 6.38
N GLN A 492 -9.12 -7.13 5.50
CA GLN A 492 -8.05 -7.75 4.72
C GLN A 492 -6.89 -6.76 4.56
N ILE A 493 -5.74 -7.14 5.10
CA ILE A 493 -4.48 -6.38 5.10
C ILE A 493 -3.36 -7.04 4.27
N GLY A 494 -3.53 -8.29 3.80
CA GLY A 494 -2.65 -9.01 2.86
C GLY A 494 -3.19 -10.38 2.43
N THR A 495 -3.07 -10.74 1.14
CA THR A 495 -3.42 -12.09 0.62
C THR A 495 -2.19 -12.77 0.02
N ALA A 496 -1.95 -14.01 0.40
CA ALA A 496 -0.97 -14.89 -0.22
C ALA A 496 -1.64 -15.92 -1.15
N PHE A 497 -0.92 -16.33 -2.19
CA PHE A 497 -1.38 -17.29 -3.19
C PHE A 497 -0.36 -18.42 -3.38
N ALA A 498 -0.84 -19.65 -3.41
CA ALA A 498 -0.06 -20.83 -3.73
C ALA A 498 0.30 -20.88 -5.22
N ARG A 499 1.49 -21.40 -5.56
CA ARG A 499 1.78 -21.84 -6.93
C ARG A 499 1.05 -23.15 -7.17
N HIS A 500 -0.06 -23.08 -7.89
CA HIS A 500 -0.93 -24.25 -8.06
C HIS A 500 -1.68 -24.23 -9.39
N PRO A 501 -1.89 -25.39 -10.05
CA PRO A 501 -2.61 -25.46 -11.34
C PRO A 501 -4.03 -24.88 -11.35
N VAL A 502 -4.65 -24.69 -10.18
CA VAL A 502 -5.97 -24.03 -10.05
C VAL A 502 -5.98 -22.62 -10.64
N PHE A 503 -4.83 -21.94 -10.67
CA PHE A 503 -4.68 -20.60 -11.25
C PHE A 503 -4.33 -20.66 -12.74
N GLY A 504 -3.93 -21.81 -13.29
CA GLY A 504 -3.42 -21.90 -14.66
C GLY A 504 -2.29 -20.91 -14.90
N ASP A 505 -2.42 -20.08 -15.95
CA ASP A 505 -1.52 -18.97 -16.27
C ASP A 505 -1.95 -17.62 -15.65
N PHE A 506 -2.90 -17.59 -14.70
CA PHE A 506 -3.35 -16.35 -14.08
C PHE A 506 -2.19 -15.68 -13.30
N PRO A 507 -1.84 -14.42 -13.59
CA PRO A 507 -0.70 -13.77 -12.97
C PRO A 507 -1.02 -13.38 -11.52
N HIS A 508 -0.17 -13.75 -10.56
CA HIS A 508 -0.40 -13.40 -9.16
C HIS A 508 0.87 -13.25 -8.31
N ASP A 509 2.04 -13.71 -8.76
CA ASP A 509 3.34 -13.58 -8.09
C ASP A 509 3.35 -13.95 -6.58
N GLY A 510 2.41 -14.79 -6.18
CA GLY A 510 2.22 -15.23 -4.79
C GLY A 510 1.57 -14.25 -3.82
N LYS A 511 1.19 -13.05 -4.27
CA LYS A 511 0.71 -11.99 -3.38
C LYS A 511 -0.43 -11.19 -3.98
N LEU A 512 -1.16 -10.49 -3.13
CA LEU A 512 -2.20 -9.56 -3.56
C LEU A 512 -1.59 -8.43 -4.38
N SER A 513 -2.19 -8.19 -5.55
CA SER A 513 -1.88 -7.08 -6.45
C SER A 513 -3.17 -6.41 -6.92
N PRO A 514 -3.10 -5.21 -7.52
CA PRO A 514 -4.29 -4.51 -8.02
C PRO A 514 -5.17 -5.33 -8.98
N LEU A 515 -4.60 -6.29 -9.72
CA LEU A 515 -5.35 -7.25 -10.52
C LEU A 515 -6.49 -7.94 -9.74
N TRP A 516 -6.25 -8.23 -8.47
CA TRP A 516 -7.19 -8.95 -7.62
C TRP A 516 -8.23 -8.04 -6.96
N PHE A 517 -8.09 -6.71 -7.01
CA PHE A 517 -8.93 -5.80 -6.22
C PHE A 517 -10.40 -5.84 -6.64
N ARG A 518 -10.67 -6.06 -7.94
CA ARG A 518 -12.04 -6.23 -8.46
C ARG A 518 -12.63 -7.59 -8.08
N LEU A 519 -11.77 -8.61 -7.94
CA LEU A 519 -12.16 -10.00 -7.68
C LEU A 519 -12.40 -10.29 -6.20
N ILE A 520 -11.53 -9.78 -5.31
CA ILE A 520 -11.51 -10.18 -3.90
C ILE A 520 -12.46 -9.33 -3.05
N LYS A 521 -13.33 -10.05 -2.33
CA LYS A 521 -14.36 -9.54 -1.43
C LYS A 521 -14.15 -10.15 -0.04
N ARG A 522 -15.20 -10.65 0.60
CA ARG A 522 -15.10 -11.29 1.92
C ARG A 522 -14.84 -12.79 1.77
N GLY A 523 -13.64 -13.23 2.18
CA GLY A 523 -13.26 -14.65 2.18
C GLY A 523 -13.96 -15.47 3.26
N LEU A 524 -13.76 -16.79 3.22
CA LEU A 524 -14.27 -17.74 4.20
C LEU A 524 -13.41 -17.69 5.48
N PRO A 525 -13.95 -17.33 6.65
CA PRO A 525 -13.17 -17.29 7.89
C PRO A 525 -12.52 -18.64 8.22
N LEU A 526 -11.30 -18.57 8.75
CA LEU A 526 -10.53 -19.72 9.23
C LEU A 526 -10.50 -19.79 10.76
N PRO A 527 -10.48 -21.00 11.36
CA PRO A 527 -10.40 -22.31 10.70
C PRO A 527 -11.76 -22.75 10.12
N ILE A 528 -11.72 -23.60 9.09
CA ILE A 528 -12.92 -24.33 8.65
C ILE A 528 -13.12 -25.50 9.61
N ALA A 529 -14.35 -25.67 10.11
CA ALA A 529 -14.62 -26.64 11.16
C ALA A 529 -14.33 -28.09 10.67
N PRO A 530 -13.61 -28.93 11.44
CA PRO A 530 -13.15 -30.25 10.99
C PRO A 530 -14.28 -31.20 10.56
N GLU A 531 -15.49 -31.03 11.08
CA GLU A 531 -16.67 -31.78 10.65
C GLU A 531 -17.01 -31.59 9.17
N PHE A 532 -16.54 -30.51 8.56
CA PHE A 532 -16.69 -30.26 7.13
C PHE A 532 -15.59 -30.91 6.27
N GLY A 533 -14.59 -31.58 6.87
CA GLY A 533 -13.55 -32.34 6.17
C GLY A 533 -12.18 -31.66 6.17
N GLU A 534 -11.26 -32.20 5.36
CA GLU A 534 -9.92 -31.65 5.17
C GLU A 534 -9.90 -30.69 3.97
N PHE A 535 -9.19 -29.58 4.13
CA PHE A 535 -9.13 -28.51 3.14
C PHE A 535 -7.68 -28.18 2.78
N GLN A 536 -7.41 -28.17 1.48
CA GLN A 536 -6.17 -27.61 0.93
C GLN A 536 -6.43 -26.17 0.50
N HIS A 537 -5.69 -25.21 1.07
CA HIS A 537 -5.82 -23.80 0.73
C HIS A 537 -4.93 -23.42 -0.46
N PHE A 538 -5.43 -22.52 -1.32
CA PHE A 538 -4.68 -21.97 -2.46
C PHE A 538 -4.58 -20.45 -2.42
N ALA A 539 -5.50 -19.76 -1.75
CA ALA A 539 -5.45 -18.32 -1.53
C ALA A 539 -5.89 -18.01 -0.11
N VAL A 540 -4.99 -17.46 0.70
CA VAL A 540 -5.22 -17.16 2.12
C VAL A 540 -5.01 -15.68 2.38
N GLY A 541 -5.98 -15.06 3.05
CA GLY A 541 -5.92 -13.68 3.50
C GLY A 541 -5.72 -13.56 5.00
N GLU A 542 -5.14 -12.44 5.42
CA GLU A 542 -5.05 -12.05 6.81
C GLU A 542 -5.87 -10.78 7.07
N GLY A 543 -6.85 -10.83 7.96
CA GLY A 543 -7.51 -9.64 8.51
C GLY A 543 -7.01 -9.30 9.90
N GLN A 544 -7.63 -8.30 10.53
CA GLN A 544 -7.31 -7.91 11.91
C GLN A 544 -7.37 -9.10 12.89
N LYS A 545 -8.51 -9.79 12.96
CA LYS A 545 -8.80 -10.80 13.99
C LYS A 545 -8.67 -12.25 13.53
N GLN A 546 -8.66 -12.49 12.23
CA GLN A 546 -8.79 -13.84 11.66
C GLN A 546 -8.10 -13.93 10.31
N TYR A 547 -7.87 -15.17 9.87
CA TYR A 547 -7.47 -15.47 8.50
C TYR A 547 -8.68 -15.89 7.68
N PHE A 548 -8.56 -15.82 6.37
CA PHE A 548 -9.61 -16.20 5.43
C PHE A 548 -9.06 -17.11 4.33
N SER A 549 -9.85 -18.06 3.88
CA SER A 549 -9.61 -18.80 2.64
C SER A 549 -10.49 -18.20 1.54
N TYR A 550 -9.88 -17.78 0.44
CA TYR A 550 -10.59 -17.32 -0.76
C TYR A 550 -10.82 -18.45 -1.75
N ILE A 551 -9.84 -19.36 -1.84
CA ILE A 551 -9.87 -20.51 -2.75
C ILE A 551 -9.27 -21.69 -1.99
N CYS A 552 -10.03 -22.77 -1.86
CA CYS A 552 -9.57 -24.04 -1.29
C CYS A 552 -10.22 -25.23 -1.99
N GLN A 553 -9.66 -26.41 -1.79
CA GLN A 553 -10.27 -27.66 -2.24
C GLN A 553 -10.54 -28.55 -1.02
N LYS A 554 -11.76 -29.07 -0.95
CA LYS A 554 -12.17 -30.06 0.04
C LYS A 554 -11.91 -31.46 -0.50
N GLU A 555 -11.38 -32.32 0.35
CA GLU A 555 -11.28 -33.77 0.16
C GLU A 555 -12.32 -34.49 1.03
N GLY A 556 -13.17 -35.28 0.36
CA GLY A 556 -14.16 -36.16 0.99
C GLY A 556 -13.57 -37.51 1.37
N PRO A 557 -14.22 -38.26 2.30
CA PRO A 557 -13.72 -39.52 2.82
C PRO A 557 -13.57 -40.63 1.76
N ASP A 558 -14.37 -40.60 0.68
CA ASP A 558 -14.28 -41.58 -0.42
C ASP A 558 -13.49 -41.01 -1.63
N GLY A 559 -12.68 -39.98 -1.39
CA GLY A 559 -11.85 -39.34 -2.42
C GLY A 559 -12.58 -38.33 -3.30
N GLN A 560 -13.83 -37.97 -2.96
CA GLN A 560 -14.54 -36.88 -3.65
C GLN A 560 -13.77 -35.56 -3.47
N ARG A 561 -13.83 -34.68 -4.48
CA ARG A 561 -13.13 -33.39 -4.48
C ARG A 561 -14.09 -32.28 -4.87
N LEU A 562 -14.06 -31.20 -4.11
CA LEU A 562 -14.87 -30.01 -4.35
C LEU A 562 -13.95 -28.78 -4.28
N LEU A 563 -13.80 -28.07 -5.40
CA LEU A 563 -13.15 -26.75 -5.39
C LEU A 563 -14.15 -25.74 -4.84
N ILE A 564 -13.70 -24.88 -3.93
CA ILE A 564 -14.53 -23.92 -3.21
C ILE A 564 -13.89 -22.56 -3.38
N THR A 565 -14.70 -21.59 -3.81
CA THR A 565 -14.35 -20.17 -3.78
C THR A 565 -15.28 -19.44 -2.83
N GLN A 566 -14.78 -18.42 -2.14
CA GLN A 566 -15.57 -17.53 -1.30
C GLN A 566 -15.03 -16.11 -1.42
N GLY A 567 -15.89 -15.15 -1.74
CA GLY A 567 -15.47 -13.77 -1.94
C GLY A 567 -14.53 -13.58 -3.13
N VAL A 568 -14.65 -14.40 -4.17
CA VAL A 568 -13.94 -14.25 -5.45
C VAL A 568 -14.97 -14.08 -6.56
N ASP A 569 -15.05 -12.89 -7.14
CA ASP A 569 -16.07 -12.54 -8.14
C ASP A 569 -15.77 -13.10 -9.52
N LEU A 570 -16.05 -14.39 -9.70
CA LEU A 570 -15.81 -15.15 -10.94
C LEU A 570 -16.94 -15.00 -11.97
N LEU A 571 -18.09 -14.45 -11.55
CA LEU A 571 -19.26 -14.29 -12.41
C LEU A 571 -19.33 -12.89 -13.04
N ALA A 572 -18.57 -11.92 -12.53
CA ALA A 572 -18.45 -10.62 -13.16
C ALA A 572 -17.96 -10.72 -14.62
N ASP A 573 -18.37 -9.75 -15.44
CA ASP A 573 -17.97 -9.66 -16.84
C ASP A 573 -16.64 -8.89 -16.97
N THR A 574 -15.58 -9.52 -16.47
CA THR A 574 -14.22 -8.98 -16.47
C THR A 574 -13.25 -10.01 -17.08
N PRO A 575 -12.20 -9.58 -17.79
CA PRO A 575 -11.26 -10.51 -18.40
C PRO A 575 -10.56 -11.39 -17.34
N GLU A 576 -10.21 -10.81 -16.20
CA GLU A 576 -9.57 -11.52 -15.10
C GLU A 576 -10.51 -12.53 -14.41
N GLY A 577 -11.78 -12.18 -14.19
CA GLY A 577 -12.76 -13.09 -13.59
C GLY A 577 -13.12 -14.25 -14.51
N ALA A 578 -13.32 -13.96 -15.80
CA ALA A 578 -13.61 -14.97 -16.81
C ALA A 578 -12.44 -15.94 -17.00
N PHE A 579 -11.20 -15.43 -17.12
CA PHE A 579 -10.03 -16.29 -17.26
C PHE A 579 -9.80 -17.16 -16.02
N LEU A 580 -9.92 -16.59 -14.81
CA LEU A 580 -9.72 -17.36 -13.59
C LEU A 580 -10.75 -18.49 -13.46
N LEU A 581 -12.00 -18.26 -13.86
CA LEU A 581 -13.01 -19.33 -13.92
C LEU A 581 -12.68 -20.39 -14.98
N ASP A 582 -12.22 -19.99 -16.16
CA ASP A 582 -11.76 -20.93 -17.20
C ASP A 582 -10.63 -21.83 -16.67
N ALA A 583 -9.63 -21.24 -15.98
CA ALA A 583 -8.52 -21.97 -15.38
C ALA A 583 -8.98 -22.94 -14.28
N MET A 584 -9.94 -22.54 -13.44
CA MET A 584 -10.52 -23.41 -12.42
C MET A 584 -11.30 -24.58 -13.02
N ILE A 585 -12.01 -24.35 -14.13
CA ILE A 585 -12.70 -25.41 -14.88
C ILE A 585 -11.69 -26.39 -15.47
N ASP A 586 -10.63 -25.89 -16.11
CA ASP A 586 -9.57 -26.73 -16.68
C ASP A 586 -8.88 -27.57 -15.60
N TYR A 587 -8.54 -26.94 -14.47
CA TYR A 587 -8.02 -27.65 -13.31
C TYR A 587 -8.99 -28.75 -12.86
N ALA A 588 -10.27 -28.43 -12.65
CA ALA A 588 -11.29 -29.37 -12.20
C ALA A 588 -11.55 -30.51 -13.20
N GLN A 589 -11.29 -30.33 -14.49
CA GLN A 589 -11.40 -31.37 -15.51
C GLN A 589 -10.12 -32.19 -15.71
N SER A 590 -8.97 -31.71 -15.23
CA SER A 590 -7.68 -32.38 -15.34
C SER A 590 -7.49 -33.53 -14.32
N ASP A 591 -6.48 -34.38 -14.54
CA ASP A 591 -6.09 -35.40 -13.55
C ASP A 591 -5.45 -34.79 -12.30
N ALA A 592 -4.90 -33.56 -12.40
CA ALA A 592 -4.32 -32.86 -11.26
C ALA A 592 -5.36 -32.57 -10.17
N PHE A 593 -6.65 -32.47 -10.51
CA PHE A 593 -7.74 -32.30 -9.54
C PHE A 593 -7.85 -33.46 -8.53
N LEU A 594 -7.43 -34.66 -8.94
CA LEU A 594 -7.49 -35.89 -8.15
C LEU A 594 -6.11 -36.29 -7.60
N ALA A 595 -5.06 -35.54 -7.93
CA ALA A 595 -3.74 -35.79 -7.39
C ALA A 595 -3.77 -35.63 -5.86
N LYS A 596 -2.91 -36.40 -5.17
CA LYS A 596 -2.73 -36.19 -3.73
C LYS A 596 -2.23 -34.77 -3.48
N PRO A 597 -2.65 -34.12 -2.40
CA PRO A 597 -2.11 -32.81 -2.02
C PRO A 597 -0.58 -32.91 -1.97
N SER A 598 0.11 -32.17 -2.82
CA SER A 598 1.54 -31.91 -2.65
C SER A 598 1.71 -30.83 -1.57
N GLU A 599 2.90 -30.73 -0.98
CA GLU A 599 3.24 -29.57 -0.17
C GLU A 599 2.95 -28.30 -0.98
N VAL A 600 2.20 -27.38 -0.37
CA VAL A 600 1.80 -26.13 -0.99
C VAL A 600 3.03 -25.24 -1.08
N GLN A 601 3.56 -25.05 -2.30
CA GLN A 601 4.61 -24.07 -2.53
C GLN A 601 3.98 -22.68 -2.63
N ILE A 602 4.20 -21.85 -1.62
CA ILE A 602 3.77 -20.46 -1.66
C ILE A 602 4.78 -19.65 -2.49
N ALA A 603 4.29 -18.89 -3.47
CA ALA A 603 5.17 -18.06 -4.29
C ALA A 603 5.82 -16.97 -3.41
N GLY A 604 7.16 -16.99 -3.31
CA GLY A 604 7.91 -16.05 -2.46
C GLY A 604 8.99 -16.71 -1.59
N GLU A 605 9.06 -18.05 -1.55
CA GLU A 605 10.27 -18.75 -1.14
C GLU A 605 11.36 -18.53 -2.21
N LEU A 606 12.03 -17.38 -2.13
CA LEU A 606 13.46 -17.40 -2.42
C LEU A 606 14.05 -18.36 -1.40
N SER A 607 14.51 -19.51 -1.90
CA SER A 607 15.45 -20.35 -1.17
C SER A 607 16.55 -19.44 -0.64
N GLN A 608 16.60 -19.24 0.67
CA GLN A 608 17.82 -18.69 1.24
C GLN A 608 18.91 -19.77 1.08
N PRO A 609 20.14 -19.40 0.69
CA PRO A 609 21.26 -20.32 0.77
C PRO A 609 21.52 -20.80 2.20
#